data_AF-A0A1T3CRK9-F1
#
_entry.id   AF-A0A1T3CRK9-F1
#
_cell.length_a   1.000
_cell.length_b   1.000
_cell.length_c   1.000
_cell.angle_alpha   90.00
_cell.angle_beta   90.00
_cell.angle_gamma   90.00
#
_symmetry.space_group_name_H-M   'P 1'
#
loop_
_entity.id
_entity.type
_entity.pdbx_description
1 polymer ?
#
loop_
_entity_poly.entity_id
_entity_poly.type
_entity_poly.pdbx_seq_one_letter_code
_entity_poly.pdbx_strand_id
1 'polypeptide(L)'
;MENREASESTRLLRPQDGHDSAPQPSLSIVPSARRTILVVAAIQIVLNIGSYVSFAAQLAILQDIVCKSHYEEGQSLSMDDDRCKVDAVQSEVAFINGWKDVFEMLPAIILAVPYGALADRIGRKRVFLLAIVGIGMNDLWMRMVFWFSNVFSVRAVWFGGLWQIIGAGAASLSSISHVMVADVCPSDQRTTAFSQLQSAIMIAQFIFVPVGGTLVSIDPWIPMMISSVVTALGFLGALIFLPETLPLVERDSSSTNVIDNHHGDQISPTGTKHGFQIRRTNLVAGSAAMMKWVKQNSRLVVVLVCFFPWSIGQQASGTLLLQYASKRLNWSLGKILGFVSRVPWGGD
;
A
#
# COMPACT_ATOMS: atom_id res chain seq x y z
N MET A 1 -45.41 -53.64 -11.17
CA MET A 1 -43.98 -53.29 -11.15
C MET A 1 -43.92 -51.80 -10.92
N GLU A 2 -43.63 -51.42 -9.68
CA GLU A 2 -43.92 -50.10 -9.12
C GLU A 2 -42.76 -49.13 -9.38
N ASN A 3 -43.13 -47.92 -9.82
CA ASN A 3 -42.26 -46.76 -10.05
C ASN A 3 -41.51 -46.34 -8.79
N ARG A 4 -40.30 -45.78 -8.95
CA ARG A 4 -39.85 -44.69 -8.07
C ARG A 4 -38.78 -43.82 -8.74
N GLU A 5 -39.22 -42.60 -9.02
CA GLU A 5 -38.44 -41.43 -9.39
C GLU A 5 -37.39 -41.14 -8.29
N ALA A 6 -36.16 -40.85 -8.70
CA ALA A 6 -35.11 -40.42 -7.80
C ALA A 6 -35.34 -38.93 -7.46
N SER A 7 -36.02 -38.67 -6.35
CA SER A 7 -36.19 -37.35 -5.76
C SER A 7 -34.86 -36.87 -5.16
N GLU A 8 -34.28 -35.83 -5.74
CA GLU A 8 -33.07 -35.13 -5.29
C GLU A 8 -33.40 -34.21 -4.09
N SER A 9 -33.64 -34.79 -2.92
CA SER A 9 -33.90 -34.02 -1.70
C SER A 9 -33.55 -34.79 -0.42
N THR A 10 -32.30 -35.23 -0.30
CA THR A 10 -31.80 -35.79 0.97
C THR A 10 -31.02 -34.73 1.75
N ARG A 11 -31.69 -34.12 2.74
CA ARG A 11 -31.05 -33.34 3.81
C ARG A 11 -30.17 -34.27 4.66
N LEU A 12 -28.89 -33.96 4.78
CA LEU A 12 -27.87 -34.72 5.52
C LEU A 12 -27.85 -34.44 7.05
N LEU A 13 -28.94 -33.91 7.62
CA LEU A 13 -28.98 -33.62 9.05
C LEU A 13 -30.19 -34.29 9.70
N ARG A 14 -29.87 -35.29 10.53
CA ARG A 14 -30.74 -35.95 11.48
C ARG A 14 -31.28 -34.91 12.47
N PRO A 15 -32.59 -34.84 12.75
CA PRO A 15 -33.10 -33.99 13.82
C PRO A 15 -32.80 -34.67 15.16
N GLN A 16 -32.11 -33.96 16.04
CA GLN A 16 -31.97 -34.33 17.43
C GLN A 16 -32.84 -33.35 18.22
N ASP A 17 -34.03 -33.81 18.59
CA ASP A 17 -34.88 -33.15 19.57
C ASP A 17 -34.21 -33.22 20.96
N GLY A 18 -34.27 -32.11 21.69
CA GLY A 18 -33.94 -32.08 23.11
C GLY A 18 -33.18 -30.81 23.51
N HIS A 19 -33.84 -29.99 24.32
CA HIS A 19 -33.32 -28.80 24.98
C HIS A 19 -31.85 -28.89 25.41
N ASP A 20 -31.03 -27.98 24.91
CA ASP A 20 -30.25 -27.07 25.74
C ASP A 20 -29.88 -25.86 24.90
N SER A 21 -30.44 -24.70 25.26
CA SER A 21 -30.01 -23.40 24.74
C SER A 21 -28.61 -23.11 25.27
N ALA A 22 -27.60 -23.74 24.67
CA ALA A 22 -26.21 -23.37 24.88
C ALA A 22 -26.05 -21.90 24.46
N PRO A 23 -25.40 -21.05 25.29
CA PRO A 23 -25.10 -19.68 24.88
C PRO A 23 -24.31 -19.75 23.59
N GLN A 24 -24.72 -19.02 22.55
CA GLN A 24 -23.88 -18.83 21.37
C GLN A 24 -22.49 -18.43 21.86
N PRO A 25 -21.41 -19.14 21.49
CA PRO A 25 -20.08 -18.69 21.84
C PRO A 25 -19.92 -17.34 21.16
N SER A 26 -19.84 -16.28 21.95
CA SER A 26 -19.44 -14.97 21.45
C SER A 26 -18.20 -15.20 20.58
N LEU A 27 -18.32 -14.82 19.30
CA LEU A 27 -17.31 -15.01 18.26
C LEU A 27 -16.13 -14.08 18.59
N SER A 28 -15.45 -14.42 19.67
CA SER A 28 -14.28 -13.74 20.18
C SER A 28 -13.17 -14.07 19.20
N ILE A 29 -12.66 -13.02 18.55
CA ILE A 29 -11.41 -13.09 17.80
C ILE A 29 -10.41 -13.77 18.74
N VAL A 30 -9.86 -14.92 18.32
CA VAL A 30 -8.82 -15.62 19.08
C VAL A 30 -7.77 -14.57 19.48
N PRO A 31 -7.35 -14.47 20.74
CA PRO A 31 -6.55 -13.33 21.22
C PRO A 31 -5.25 -13.09 20.42
N SER A 32 -4.71 -14.13 19.78
CA SER A 32 -3.58 -14.04 18.82
C SER A 32 -3.92 -13.29 17.53
N ALA A 33 -5.14 -13.44 17.02
CA ALA A 33 -5.63 -12.81 15.80
C ALA A 33 -5.82 -11.30 15.98
N ARG A 34 -6.47 -10.89 17.07
CA ARG A 34 -6.67 -9.46 17.40
C ARG A 34 -5.34 -8.74 17.59
N ARG A 35 -4.38 -9.39 18.25
CA ARG A 35 -3.02 -8.85 18.43
C ARG A 35 -2.32 -8.63 17.10
N THR A 36 -2.43 -9.57 16.16
CA THR A 36 -1.81 -9.46 14.83
C THR A 36 -2.39 -8.30 14.04
N ILE A 37 -3.72 -8.15 14.03
CA ILE A 37 -4.41 -7.03 13.35
C ILE A 37 -3.94 -5.69 13.92
N LEU A 38 -3.89 -5.56 15.26
CA LEU A 38 -3.43 -4.33 15.91
C LEU A 38 -1.97 -4.00 15.58
N VAL A 39 -1.10 -5.01 15.54
CA VAL A 39 0.33 -4.82 15.18
C VAL A 39 0.47 -4.35 13.73
N VAL A 40 -0.22 -5.01 12.78
CA VAL A 40 -0.19 -4.62 11.36
C VAL A 40 -0.74 -3.20 11.18
N ALA A 41 -1.87 -2.89 11.82
CA ALA A 41 -2.47 -1.56 11.79
C ALA A 41 -1.53 -0.50 12.37
N ALA A 42 -0.91 -0.77 13.53
CA ALA A 42 0.02 0.16 14.16
C ALA A 42 1.25 0.44 13.28
N ILE A 43 1.86 -0.60 12.70
CA ILE A 43 3.00 -0.42 11.80
C ILE A 43 2.58 0.37 10.56
N GLN A 44 1.44 0.06 9.96
CA GLN A 44 0.92 0.77 8.81
C GLN A 44 0.71 2.26 9.14
N ILE A 45 0.08 2.58 10.28
CA ILE A 45 -0.13 3.95 10.74
C ILE A 45 1.21 4.66 10.92
N VAL A 46 2.17 4.05 11.62
CA VAL A 46 3.52 4.62 11.83
C VAL A 46 4.17 4.97 10.48
N LEU A 47 4.18 4.05 9.52
CA LEU A 47 4.77 4.29 8.19
C LEU A 47 4.04 5.40 7.42
N ASN A 48 2.70 5.49 7.54
CA ASN A 48 1.93 6.54 6.90
C ASN A 48 2.16 7.92 7.54
N ILE A 49 2.37 8.00 8.85
CA ILE A 49 2.69 9.25 9.55
C ILE A 49 3.92 9.93 8.94
N GLY A 50 5.00 9.17 8.71
CA GLY A 50 6.22 9.71 8.08
C GLY A 50 5.92 10.30 6.70
N SER A 51 5.16 9.58 5.89
CA SER A 51 4.75 10.01 4.55
C SER A 51 3.89 11.29 4.58
N TYR A 52 2.91 11.36 5.50
CA TYR A 52 2.02 12.52 5.63
C TYR A 52 2.74 13.78 6.12
N VAL A 53 3.66 13.64 7.08
CA VAL A 53 4.46 14.75 7.61
C VAL A 53 5.42 15.29 6.56
N SER A 54 6.08 14.41 5.80
CA SER A 54 7.05 14.81 4.77
C SER A 54 6.45 15.30 3.46
N PHE A 55 5.18 14.98 3.17
CA PHE A 55 4.55 15.33 1.90
C PHE A 55 4.64 16.83 1.58
N ALA A 56 4.28 17.69 2.54
CA ALA A 56 4.35 19.14 2.36
C ALA A 56 5.80 19.64 2.20
N ALA A 57 6.76 19.04 2.91
CA ALA A 57 8.16 19.42 2.83
C ALA A 57 8.79 19.10 1.49
N GLN A 58 8.48 17.92 0.92
CA GLN A 58 8.97 17.55 -0.41
C GLN A 58 8.47 18.53 -1.48
N LEU A 59 7.20 18.92 -1.42
CA LEU A 59 6.64 19.91 -2.33
C LEU A 59 7.28 21.29 -2.16
N ALA A 60 7.49 21.73 -0.92
CA ALA A 60 8.06 23.04 -0.63
C ALA A 60 9.53 23.15 -1.06
N ILE A 61 10.34 22.11 -0.84
CA ILE A 61 11.73 22.04 -1.29
C ILE A 61 11.79 21.98 -2.83
N LEU A 62 10.93 21.18 -3.46
CA LEU A 62 10.86 21.11 -4.92
C LEU A 62 10.51 22.48 -5.51
N GLN A 63 9.54 23.19 -4.91
CA GLN A 63 9.16 24.53 -5.31
C GLN A 63 10.33 25.51 -5.17
N ASP A 64 11.08 25.47 -4.07
CA ASP A 64 12.25 26.32 -3.85
C ASP A 64 13.33 26.10 -4.93
N ILE A 65 13.64 24.84 -5.25
CA ILE A 65 14.65 24.52 -6.27
C ILE A 65 14.21 24.99 -7.67
N VAL A 66 12.96 24.74 -8.05
CA VAL A 66 12.42 25.20 -9.34
C VAL A 66 12.37 26.73 -9.40
N CYS A 67 12.00 27.38 -8.30
CA CYS A 67 11.95 28.84 -8.22
C CYS A 67 13.34 29.47 -8.38
N LYS A 68 14.38 28.92 -7.73
CA LYS A 68 15.77 29.35 -7.89
C LYS A 68 16.26 29.19 -9.33
N SER A 69 15.92 28.07 -9.96
CA SER A 69 16.24 27.84 -11.38
C SER A 69 15.51 28.81 -12.32
N HIS A 70 14.34 29.32 -11.95
CA HIS A 70 13.55 30.23 -12.79
C HIS A 70 14.07 31.68 -12.75
N TYR A 71 14.64 32.12 -11.63
CA TYR A 71 15.04 33.52 -11.44
C TYR A 71 16.56 33.79 -11.54
N GLU A 72 17.40 32.77 -11.78
CA GLU A 72 18.88 32.83 -11.90
C GLU A 72 19.66 33.54 -10.75
N GLU A 73 20.93 33.16 -10.58
CA GLU A 73 21.80 33.43 -9.43
C GLU A 73 21.98 34.93 -9.11
N GLY A 74 21.41 35.40 -8.00
CA GLY A 74 21.73 36.76 -7.50
C GLY A 74 20.81 37.32 -6.43
N GLN A 75 19.63 36.71 -6.22
CA GLN A 75 18.70 37.14 -5.18
C GLN A 75 18.49 36.01 -4.16
N SER A 76 18.67 36.33 -2.88
CA SER A 76 18.33 35.44 -1.76
C SER A 76 16.80 35.35 -1.66
N LEU A 77 16.18 34.51 -2.50
CA LEU A 77 14.76 34.21 -2.35
C LEU A 77 14.57 33.37 -1.09
N SER A 78 13.71 33.87 -0.21
CA SER A 78 13.24 33.14 0.96
C SER A 78 12.12 32.17 0.54
N MET A 79 11.95 31.13 1.32
CA MET A 79 11.01 30.03 1.06
C MET A 79 9.52 30.46 1.06
N ASP A 80 9.20 31.64 1.59
CA ASP A 80 7.86 32.26 1.57
C ASP A 80 7.78 33.47 0.61
N ASP A 81 8.74 33.62 -0.32
CA ASP A 81 8.69 34.72 -1.30
C ASP A 81 7.49 34.54 -2.25
N ASP A 82 6.60 35.54 -2.26
CA ASP A 82 5.41 35.56 -3.12
C ASP A 82 5.76 35.43 -4.61
N ARG A 83 6.99 35.78 -5.00
CA ARG A 83 7.50 35.62 -6.37
C ARG A 83 7.62 34.17 -6.83
N CYS A 84 7.72 33.21 -5.91
CA CYS A 84 7.75 31.77 -6.23
C CYS A 84 6.35 31.17 -6.45
N LYS A 85 5.27 31.94 -6.24
CA LYS A 85 3.88 31.48 -6.43
C LYS A 85 3.34 31.72 -7.84
N VAL A 86 4.19 32.15 -8.78
CA VAL A 86 3.79 32.38 -10.19
C VAL A 86 3.40 31.09 -10.90
N ASP A 87 2.47 31.20 -11.85
CA ASP A 87 1.89 30.05 -12.58
C ASP A 87 2.95 29.22 -13.32
N ALA A 88 4.02 29.86 -13.82
CA ALA A 88 5.13 29.16 -14.48
C ALA A 88 5.88 28.21 -13.53
N VAL A 89 6.13 28.62 -12.28
CA VAL A 89 6.82 27.78 -11.28
C VAL A 89 5.89 26.68 -10.78
N GLN A 90 4.64 27.01 -10.46
CA GLN A 90 3.69 26.03 -9.94
C GLN A 90 3.36 24.92 -10.96
N SER A 91 3.24 25.27 -12.24
CA SER A 91 2.99 24.28 -13.30
C SER A 91 4.18 23.33 -13.51
N GLU A 92 5.42 23.83 -13.47
CA GLU A 92 6.61 22.98 -13.57
C GLU A 92 6.76 22.07 -12.34
N VAL A 93 6.51 22.58 -11.13
CA VAL A 93 6.49 21.78 -9.89
C VAL A 93 5.43 20.67 -9.98
N ALA A 94 4.22 21.01 -10.41
CA ALA A 94 3.13 20.04 -10.60
C ALA A 94 3.50 18.98 -11.65
N PHE A 95 4.14 19.38 -12.75
CA PHE A 95 4.58 18.48 -13.81
C PHE A 95 5.66 17.50 -13.31
N ILE A 96 6.69 18.01 -12.64
CA ILE A 96 7.77 17.17 -12.09
C ILE A 96 7.23 16.21 -11.04
N ASN A 97 6.39 16.69 -10.12
CA ASN A 97 5.80 15.85 -9.09
C ASN A 97 4.83 14.82 -9.67
N GLY A 98 4.03 15.19 -10.67
CA GLY A 98 3.13 14.25 -11.35
C GLY A 98 3.87 13.10 -12.02
N TRP A 99 4.95 13.40 -12.77
CA TRP A 99 5.77 12.34 -13.38
C TRP A 99 6.52 11.50 -12.35
N LYS A 100 7.00 12.11 -11.26
CA LYS A 100 7.57 11.37 -10.13
C LYS A 100 6.58 10.33 -9.61
N ASP A 101 5.36 10.72 -9.30
CA ASP A 101 4.33 9.82 -8.75
C ASP A 101 4.05 8.66 -9.72
N VAL A 102 4.02 8.94 -11.03
CA VAL A 102 3.88 7.90 -12.07
C VAL A 102 5.05 6.91 -12.05
N PHE A 103 6.29 7.40 -12.02
CA PHE A 103 7.49 6.53 -11.98
C PHE A 103 7.57 5.71 -10.69
N GLU A 104 7.04 6.22 -9.59
CA GLU A 104 6.95 5.49 -8.32
C GLU A 104 5.88 4.40 -8.32
N MET A 105 4.74 4.63 -8.98
CA MET A 105 3.67 3.62 -9.08
C MET A 105 3.94 2.55 -10.13
N LEU A 106 4.71 2.87 -11.18
CA LEU A 106 4.96 1.96 -12.30
C LEU A 106 5.54 0.59 -11.86
N PRO A 107 6.59 0.52 -11.00
CA PRO A 107 7.07 -0.74 -10.46
C PRO A 107 5.98 -1.51 -9.72
N ALA A 108 5.17 -0.84 -8.90
CA ALA A 108 4.13 -1.49 -8.12
C ALA A 108 3.09 -2.17 -9.02
N ILE A 109 2.69 -1.55 -10.12
CA ILE A 109 1.73 -2.12 -11.08
C ILE A 109 2.32 -3.33 -11.80
N ILE A 110 3.55 -3.20 -12.33
CA ILE A 110 4.22 -4.28 -13.07
C ILE A 110 4.50 -5.48 -12.14
N LEU A 111 4.88 -5.18 -10.90
CA LEU A 111 5.34 -6.16 -9.93
C LEU A 111 4.26 -6.65 -8.97
N ALA A 112 3.02 -6.13 -9.05
CA ALA A 112 1.91 -6.53 -8.17
C ALA A 112 1.67 -8.05 -8.19
N VAL A 113 1.57 -8.65 -9.39
CA VAL A 113 1.33 -10.09 -9.56
C VAL A 113 2.52 -10.94 -9.09
N PRO A 114 3.77 -10.70 -9.53
CA PRO A 114 4.90 -11.51 -9.07
C PRO A 114 5.17 -11.35 -7.57
N TYR A 115 5.03 -10.14 -6.99
CA TYR A 115 5.20 -9.95 -5.54
C TYR A 115 4.05 -10.55 -4.72
N GLY A 116 2.82 -10.57 -5.25
CA GLY A 116 1.73 -11.34 -4.65
C GLY A 116 2.06 -12.83 -4.57
N ALA A 117 2.47 -13.43 -5.68
CA ALA A 117 2.90 -14.84 -5.71
C ALA A 117 4.17 -15.10 -4.86
N LEU A 118 5.05 -14.10 -4.75
CA LEU A 118 6.22 -14.17 -3.90
C LEU A 118 5.85 -14.16 -2.42
N ALA A 119 4.87 -13.36 -2.02
CA ALA A 119 4.36 -13.30 -0.65
C ALA A 119 3.76 -14.65 -0.21
N ASP A 120 3.08 -15.34 -1.13
CA ASP A 120 2.54 -16.67 -0.88
C ASP A 120 3.62 -17.76 -0.76
N ARG A 121 4.83 -17.55 -1.32
CA ARG A 121 5.93 -18.53 -1.27
C ARG A 121 6.95 -18.28 -0.18
N ILE A 122 7.40 -17.04 -0.04
CA ILE A 122 8.50 -16.65 0.85
C ILE A 122 7.99 -16.29 2.24
N GLY A 123 6.68 -16.08 2.38
CA GLY A 123 6.05 -15.58 3.59
C GLY A 123 5.75 -14.08 3.47
N ARG A 124 4.66 -13.68 4.10
CA ARG A 124 4.11 -12.33 4.01
C ARG A 124 4.96 -11.35 4.80
N LYS A 125 5.56 -11.79 5.92
CA LYS A 125 6.45 -10.94 6.73
C LYS A 125 7.66 -10.44 5.93
N ARG A 126 8.29 -11.34 5.18
CA ARG A 126 9.52 -11.02 4.42
C ARG A 126 9.23 -10.06 3.27
N VAL A 127 8.14 -10.27 2.54
CA VAL A 127 7.76 -9.36 1.45
C VAL A 127 7.33 -8.00 2.01
N PHE A 128 6.64 -7.96 3.15
CA PHE A 128 6.32 -6.71 3.84
C PHE A 128 7.57 -5.92 4.25
N LEU A 129 8.59 -6.58 4.82
CA LEU A 129 9.87 -5.94 5.15
C LEU A 129 10.60 -5.44 3.90
N LEU A 130 10.58 -6.21 2.81
CA LEU A 130 11.21 -5.82 1.55
C LEU A 130 10.56 -4.57 0.95
N ALA A 131 9.24 -4.41 1.10
CA ALA A 131 8.51 -3.20 0.72
C ALA A 131 8.95 -1.98 1.54
N ILE A 132 9.13 -2.12 2.85
CA ILE A 132 9.62 -1.02 3.70
C ILE A 132 11.03 -0.59 3.29
N VAL A 133 11.91 -1.55 2.97
CA VAL A 133 13.27 -1.26 2.50
C VAL A 133 13.25 -0.46 1.19
N GLY A 134 12.43 -0.86 0.21
CA GLY A 134 12.29 -0.13 -1.04
C GLY A 134 11.78 1.30 -0.86
N ILE A 135 10.80 1.50 0.03
CA ILE A 135 10.28 2.82 0.40
C ILE A 135 11.38 3.66 1.05
N GLY A 136 12.13 3.10 2.01
CA GLY A 136 13.24 3.79 2.66
C GLY A 136 14.36 4.16 1.70
N MET A 137 14.68 3.30 0.73
CA MET A 137 15.69 3.61 -0.31
C MET A 137 15.22 4.73 -1.24
N ASN A 138 13.95 4.72 -1.67
CA ASN A 138 13.39 5.82 -2.46
C ASN A 138 13.44 7.15 -1.68
N ASP A 139 13.07 7.11 -0.41
CA ASP A 139 13.09 8.26 0.47
C ASP A 139 14.52 8.82 0.69
N LEU A 140 15.52 7.95 0.84
CA LEU A 140 16.93 8.35 0.87
C LEU A 140 17.41 8.95 -0.46
N TRP A 141 16.98 8.36 -1.60
CA TRP A 141 17.29 8.90 -2.92
C TRP A 141 16.74 10.31 -3.11
N MET A 142 15.49 10.56 -2.75
CA MET A 142 14.91 11.91 -2.83
C MET A 142 15.69 12.94 -2.01
N ARG A 143 16.11 12.57 -0.80
CA ARG A 143 16.92 13.46 0.05
C ARG A 143 18.25 13.79 -0.60
N MET A 144 18.92 12.79 -1.18
CA MET A 144 20.17 13.02 -1.90
C MET A 144 19.94 13.97 -3.08
N VAL A 145 18.89 13.76 -3.87
CA VAL A 145 18.59 14.64 -5.02
C VAL A 145 18.29 16.07 -4.57
N PHE A 146 17.52 16.26 -3.50
CA PHE A 146 17.22 17.60 -2.99
C PHE A 146 18.43 18.28 -2.36
N TRP A 147 19.27 17.54 -1.62
CA TRP A 147 20.48 18.08 -1.00
C TRP A 147 21.53 18.50 -2.02
N PHE A 148 21.71 17.69 -3.07
CA PHE A 148 22.64 17.96 -4.17
C PHE A 148 21.96 18.61 -5.37
N SER A 149 20.95 19.46 -5.13
CA SER A 149 20.22 20.17 -6.18
C SER A 149 21.10 21.11 -7.04
N ASN A 150 22.24 21.55 -6.52
CA ASN A 150 23.23 22.33 -7.27
C ASN A 150 24.02 21.49 -8.29
N VAL A 151 24.06 20.17 -8.15
CA VAL A 151 24.87 19.25 -8.99
C VAL A 151 23.98 18.36 -9.85
N PHE A 152 22.84 17.90 -9.32
CA PHE A 152 21.90 17.06 -10.04
C PHE A 152 20.70 17.86 -10.52
N SER A 153 20.31 17.65 -11.78
CA SER A 153 19.04 18.18 -12.29
C SER A 153 17.87 17.66 -11.43
N VAL A 154 16.90 18.52 -11.14
CA VAL A 154 15.67 18.19 -10.38
C VAL A 154 14.94 16.97 -10.94
N ARG A 155 15.10 16.68 -12.23
CA ARG A 155 14.51 15.52 -12.91
C ARG A 155 15.08 14.17 -12.43
N ALA A 156 16.20 14.16 -11.71
CA ALA A 156 16.76 12.94 -11.13
C ALA A 156 15.84 12.30 -10.08
N VAL A 157 14.86 13.04 -9.56
CA VAL A 157 13.82 12.51 -8.66
C VAL A 157 13.04 11.35 -9.31
N TRP A 158 12.88 11.35 -10.64
CA TRP A 158 12.17 10.28 -11.37
C TRP A 158 12.85 8.91 -11.24
N PHE A 159 14.16 8.87 -11.02
CA PHE A 159 14.88 7.62 -10.77
C PHE A 159 14.57 7.02 -9.39
N GLY A 160 13.91 7.76 -8.49
CA GLY A 160 13.42 7.24 -7.21
C GLY A 160 12.54 6.00 -7.36
N GLY A 161 11.73 5.96 -8.41
CA GLY A 161 10.89 4.81 -8.74
C GLY A 161 11.68 3.50 -8.96
N LEU A 162 12.92 3.55 -9.42
CA LEU A 162 13.74 2.34 -9.61
C LEU A 162 13.99 1.62 -8.28
N TRP A 163 14.13 2.35 -7.18
CA TRP A 163 14.32 1.75 -5.87
C TRP A 163 13.06 1.02 -5.36
N GLN A 164 11.88 1.41 -5.85
CA GLN A 164 10.62 0.72 -5.51
C GLN A 164 10.46 -0.63 -6.23
N ILE A 165 11.32 -0.97 -7.19
CA ILE A 165 11.40 -2.34 -7.74
C ILE A 165 11.70 -3.34 -6.61
N ILE A 166 12.43 -2.91 -5.59
CA ILE A 166 12.66 -3.65 -4.36
C ILE A 166 11.39 -3.53 -3.51
N GLY A 167 10.66 -4.62 -3.34
CA GLY A 167 9.46 -4.64 -2.50
C GLY A 167 8.16 -4.16 -3.16
N ALA A 168 8.20 -3.72 -4.43
CA ALA A 168 7.06 -3.23 -5.20
C ALA A 168 6.34 -2.02 -4.56
N GLY A 169 7.06 -1.24 -3.75
CA GLY A 169 6.62 0.07 -3.27
C GLY A 169 5.51 0.08 -2.21
N ALA A 170 4.98 1.28 -1.96
CA ALA A 170 3.95 1.54 -0.94
C ALA A 170 2.60 0.86 -1.24
N ALA A 171 2.28 0.64 -2.52
CA ALA A 171 1.06 -0.07 -2.91
C ALA A 171 1.13 -1.57 -2.54
N SER A 172 2.30 -2.20 -2.71
CA SER A 172 2.54 -3.58 -2.27
C SER A 172 2.46 -3.72 -0.76
N LEU A 173 3.08 -2.79 -0.01
CA LEU A 173 2.98 -2.72 1.46
C LEU A 173 1.50 -2.71 1.93
N SER A 174 0.71 -1.82 1.33
CA SER A 174 -0.72 -1.69 1.65
C SER A 174 -1.50 -2.92 1.21
N SER A 175 -1.22 -3.50 0.05
CA SER A 175 -1.90 -4.72 -0.39
C SER A 175 -1.64 -5.86 0.59
N ILE A 176 -0.37 -6.13 0.92
CA ILE A 176 0.04 -7.21 1.81
C ILE A 176 -0.55 -7.03 3.21
N SER A 177 -0.61 -5.82 3.75
CA SER A 177 -1.25 -5.58 5.06
C SER A 177 -2.74 -5.93 5.04
N HIS A 178 -3.48 -5.58 3.98
CA HIS A 178 -4.88 -5.98 3.84
C HIS A 178 -5.02 -7.51 3.76
N VAL A 179 -4.12 -8.20 3.03
CA VAL A 179 -4.18 -9.67 2.98
C VAL A 179 -3.82 -10.28 4.34
N MET A 180 -2.84 -9.75 5.08
CA MET A 180 -2.50 -10.21 6.44
C MET A 180 -3.69 -10.06 7.39
N VAL A 181 -4.42 -8.95 7.32
CA VAL A 181 -5.66 -8.76 8.10
C VAL A 181 -6.75 -9.73 7.62
N ALA A 182 -6.87 -9.97 6.31
CA ALA A 182 -7.85 -10.88 5.75
C ALA A 182 -7.66 -12.33 6.22
N ASP A 183 -6.41 -12.80 6.31
CA ASP A 183 -6.07 -14.16 6.74
C ASP A 183 -6.46 -14.43 8.19
N VAL A 184 -6.45 -13.39 9.02
CA VAL A 184 -6.62 -13.49 10.47
C VAL A 184 -8.06 -13.16 10.90
N CYS A 185 -8.78 -12.39 10.10
CA CYS A 185 -10.17 -12.02 10.37
C CYS A 185 -11.18 -13.11 9.93
N PRO A 186 -12.16 -13.46 10.77
CA PRO A 186 -13.30 -14.26 10.33
C PRO A 186 -14.13 -13.50 9.28
N SER A 187 -14.78 -14.24 8.38
CA SER A 187 -15.49 -13.69 7.21
C SER A 187 -16.55 -12.63 7.56
N ASP A 188 -17.20 -12.79 8.71
CA ASP A 188 -18.28 -11.90 9.17
C ASP A 188 -17.77 -10.52 9.66
N GLN A 189 -16.56 -10.48 10.24
CA GLN A 189 -16.01 -9.23 10.80
C GLN A 189 -14.98 -8.55 9.88
N ARG A 190 -14.64 -9.16 8.73
CA ARG A 190 -13.61 -8.66 7.82
C ARG A 190 -13.92 -7.25 7.31
N THR A 191 -15.17 -6.97 6.95
CA THR A 191 -15.60 -5.64 6.46
C THR A 191 -15.42 -4.57 7.54
N THR A 192 -15.80 -4.87 8.78
CA THR A 192 -15.64 -3.96 9.93
C THR A 192 -14.17 -3.72 10.26
N ALA A 193 -13.33 -4.76 10.20
CA ALA A 193 -11.89 -4.61 10.44
C ALA A 193 -11.22 -3.70 9.38
N PHE A 194 -11.59 -3.87 8.10
CA PHE A 194 -11.06 -3.01 7.04
C PHE A 194 -11.56 -1.57 7.13
N SER A 195 -12.83 -1.35 7.48
CA SER A 195 -13.35 0.01 7.65
C SER A 195 -12.71 0.72 8.85
N GLN A 196 -12.48 0.00 9.96
CA GLN A 196 -11.76 0.53 11.13
C GLN A 196 -10.28 0.83 10.81
N LEU A 197 -9.62 -0.03 10.05
CA LEU A 197 -8.24 0.22 9.62
C LEU A 197 -8.16 1.50 8.78
N GLN A 198 -9.07 1.66 7.82
CA GLN A 198 -9.06 2.86 6.97
C GLN A 198 -9.49 4.12 7.70
N SER A 199 -10.47 4.06 8.60
CA SER A 199 -10.83 5.22 9.41
C SER A 199 -9.65 5.69 10.26
N ALA A 200 -8.88 4.77 10.85
CA ALA A 200 -7.67 5.11 11.59
C ALA A 200 -6.61 5.80 10.71
N ILE A 201 -6.41 5.32 9.47
CA ILE A 201 -5.48 5.93 8.50
C ILE A 201 -5.95 7.34 8.12
N MET A 202 -7.25 7.54 7.84
CA MET A 202 -7.81 8.86 7.52
C MET A 202 -7.69 9.84 8.70
N ILE A 203 -7.95 9.39 9.93
CA ILE A 203 -7.77 10.22 11.13
C ILE A 203 -6.30 10.62 11.27
N ALA A 204 -5.36 9.68 11.08
CA ALA A 204 -3.95 9.98 11.09
C ALA A 204 -3.58 11.01 10.00
N GLN A 205 -4.07 10.83 8.77
CA GLN A 205 -3.85 11.78 7.69
C GLN A 205 -4.36 13.19 8.05
N PHE A 206 -5.56 13.29 8.61
CA PHE A 206 -6.17 14.55 9.01
C PHE A 206 -5.34 15.29 10.08
N ILE A 207 -4.70 14.56 11.00
CA ILE A 207 -3.88 15.14 12.07
C ILE A 207 -2.48 15.50 11.55
N PHE A 208 -1.81 14.58 10.85
CA PHE A 208 -0.39 14.68 10.56
C PHE A 208 -0.06 15.51 9.31
N VAL A 209 -0.99 15.64 8.36
CA VAL A 209 -0.79 16.52 7.19
C VAL A 209 -0.68 18.01 7.61
N PRO A 210 -1.57 18.56 8.47
CA PRO A 210 -1.41 19.88 9.05
C PRO A 210 -0.11 20.06 9.84
N VAL A 211 0.25 19.08 10.66
CA VAL A 211 1.49 19.09 11.45
C VAL A 211 2.72 19.16 10.55
N GLY A 212 2.72 18.43 9.43
CA GLY A 212 3.78 18.54 8.42
C GLY A 212 3.89 19.97 7.87
N GLY A 213 2.75 20.59 7.53
CA GLY A 213 2.73 21.96 7.03
C GLY A 213 3.24 23.02 8.00
N THR A 214 2.90 22.91 9.28
CA THR A 214 3.39 23.86 10.30
C THR A 214 4.90 23.72 10.51
N LEU A 215 5.43 22.50 10.51
CA LEU A 215 6.89 22.28 10.58
C LEU A 215 7.63 22.84 9.37
N VAL A 216 7.06 22.75 8.16
CA VAL A 216 7.65 23.34 6.94
C VAL A 216 7.86 24.85 7.07
N SER A 217 7.04 25.55 7.86
CA SER A 217 7.19 26.99 8.06
C SER A 217 8.39 27.36 8.94
N ILE A 218 8.90 26.41 9.72
CA ILE A 218 10.08 26.56 10.56
C ILE A 218 11.31 26.20 9.73
N ASP A 219 11.36 24.95 9.30
CA ASP A 219 12.39 24.43 8.42
C ASP A 219 11.88 23.15 7.73
N PRO A 220 11.94 23.06 6.39
CA PRO A 220 11.43 21.91 5.64
C PRO A 220 12.28 20.64 5.77
N TRP A 221 13.54 20.73 6.22
CA TRP A 221 14.37 19.55 6.44
C TRP A 221 13.96 18.79 7.70
N ILE A 222 13.34 19.47 8.69
CA ILE A 222 12.84 18.82 9.91
C ILE A 222 11.77 17.75 9.59
N PRO A 223 10.65 18.04 8.89
CA PRO A 223 9.67 17.02 8.48
C PRO A 223 10.29 15.86 7.71
N MET A 224 11.28 16.16 6.85
CA MET A 224 12.03 15.15 6.13
C MET A 224 12.74 14.23 7.12
N MET A 225 13.59 14.74 8.01
CA MET A 225 14.34 13.90 8.95
C MET A 225 13.43 13.07 9.87
N ILE A 226 12.30 13.65 10.29
CA ILE A 226 11.28 12.93 11.06
C ILE A 226 10.76 11.72 10.27
N SER A 227 10.46 11.86 8.98
CA SER A 227 9.99 10.73 8.16
C SER A 227 11.01 9.60 8.05
N SER A 228 12.30 9.90 7.88
CA SER A 228 13.36 8.87 7.90
C SER A 228 13.35 8.09 9.20
N VAL A 229 13.31 8.81 10.34
CA VAL A 229 13.32 8.19 11.67
C VAL A 229 12.08 7.33 11.87
N VAL A 230 10.91 7.85 11.50
CA VAL A 230 9.63 7.12 11.59
C VAL A 230 9.62 5.88 10.69
N THR A 231 10.17 5.97 9.48
CA THR A 231 10.30 4.82 8.56
C THR A 231 11.25 3.77 9.12
N ALA A 232 12.39 4.17 9.69
CA ALA A 232 13.32 3.27 10.35
C ALA A 232 12.69 2.60 11.60
N LEU A 233 11.93 3.34 12.39
CA LEU A 233 11.18 2.81 13.52
C LEU A 233 10.08 1.84 13.06
N GLY A 234 9.38 2.14 11.97
CA GLY A 234 8.40 1.25 11.34
C GLY A 234 9.05 -0.05 10.84
N PHE A 235 10.23 0.03 10.24
CA PHE A 235 11.01 -1.14 9.84
C PHE A 235 11.43 -2.00 11.05
N LEU A 236 11.98 -1.39 12.10
CA LEU A 236 12.36 -2.10 13.33
C LEU A 236 11.13 -2.72 14.00
N GLY A 237 10.01 -1.98 14.06
CA GLY A 237 8.74 -2.47 14.58
C GLY A 237 8.21 -3.67 13.79
N ALA A 238 8.26 -3.61 12.45
CA ALA A 238 7.90 -4.73 11.60
C ALA A 238 8.82 -5.94 11.78
N LEU A 239 10.12 -5.71 11.99
CA LEU A 239 11.08 -6.80 12.19
C LEU A 239 10.78 -7.57 13.49
N ILE A 240 10.55 -6.83 14.59
CA ILE A 240 10.37 -7.38 15.94
C ILE A 240 8.95 -7.92 16.16
N PHE A 241 7.92 -7.14 15.82
CA PHE A 241 6.55 -7.43 16.25
C PHE A 241 5.72 -8.20 15.23
N LEU A 242 6.07 -8.17 13.95
CA LEU A 242 5.25 -8.78 12.90
C LEU A 242 5.37 -10.31 12.96
N PRO A 243 4.28 -11.05 13.23
CA PRO A 243 4.28 -12.50 13.14
C PRO A 243 4.16 -12.94 11.68
N GLU A 244 4.68 -14.13 11.35
CA GLU A 244 4.41 -14.75 10.06
C GLU A 244 2.94 -15.21 10.03
N THR A 245 2.16 -14.71 9.07
CA THR A 245 0.73 -15.02 8.93
C THR A 245 0.46 -16.15 7.95
N LEU A 246 1.45 -16.53 7.13
CA LEU A 246 1.31 -17.66 6.24
C LEU A 246 1.30 -18.96 7.07
N PRO A 247 0.25 -19.80 7.00
CA PRO A 247 0.29 -21.11 7.62
C PRO A 247 1.47 -21.86 7.00
N LEU A 248 2.36 -22.36 7.84
CA LEU A 248 3.37 -23.33 7.42
C LEU A 248 2.59 -24.52 6.90
N VAL A 249 2.38 -24.60 5.58
CA VAL A 249 2.07 -25.88 4.96
C VAL A 249 3.29 -26.72 5.26
N GLU A 250 3.11 -27.58 6.25
CA GLU A 250 4.05 -28.61 6.65
C GLU A 250 4.49 -29.28 5.35
N ARG A 251 5.73 -29.00 4.94
CA ARG A 251 6.45 -29.83 3.99
C ARG A 251 6.85 -31.10 4.72
N ASP A 252 5.86 -31.76 5.31
CA ASP A 252 6.00 -33.11 5.78
C ASP A 252 6.06 -33.98 4.54
N SER A 253 7.29 -34.37 4.24
CA SER A 253 7.60 -35.67 3.68
C SER A 253 7.04 -36.78 4.58
N SER A 254 5.72 -36.86 4.71
CA SER A 254 5.02 -38.04 5.20
C SER A 254 4.59 -38.86 3.98
N SER A 255 5.60 -39.50 3.38
CA SER A 255 5.41 -40.75 2.65
C SER A 255 4.95 -41.81 3.65
N THR A 256 3.72 -41.71 4.15
CA THR A 256 3.04 -42.85 4.75
C THR A 256 2.64 -43.73 3.59
N ASN A 257 3.50 -44.72 3.32
CA ASN A 257 3.21 -45.85 2.46
C ASN A 257 1.96 -46.56 3.00
N VAL A 258 0.78 -46.17 2.52
CA VAL A 258 -0.35 -47.09 2.45
C VAL A 258 -0.05 -47.98 1.26
N ILE A 259 0.43 -49.18 1.57
CA ILE A 259 0.63 -50.27 0.62
C ILE A 259 -0.77 -50.70 0.16
N ASP A 260 -1.28 -50.09 -0.91
CA ASP A 260 -2.29 -50.73 -1.75
C ASP A 260 -1.56 -51.53 -2.83
N ASN A 261 -1.51 -52.84 -2.62
CA ASN A 261 -1.03 -53.80 -3.59
C ASN A 261 -2.00 -53.86 -4.77
N HIS A 262 -1.66 -53.21 -5.88
CA HIS A 262 -2.10 -53.66 -7.20
C HIS A 262 -0.94 -53.59 -8.21
N HIS A 263 -0.85 -54.66 -8.98
CA HIS A 263 0.24 -55.06 -9.87
C HIS A 263 0.64 -54.05 -10.96
N GLY A 264 1.95 -53.95 -11.16
CA GLY A 264 2.60 -53.93 -12.48
C GLY A 264 2.56 -52.62 -13.25
N ASP A 265 3.63 -51.83 -13.18
CA ASP A 265 4.67 -51.85 -14.23
C ASP A 265 5.92 -51.11 -13.73
N GLN A 266 7.09 -51.58 -14.16
CA GLN A 266 8.39 -51.01 -13.81
C GLN A 266 8.62 -49.70 -14.58
N ILE A 267 9.17 -48.66 -13.93
CA ILE A 267 10.26 -47.80 -14.42
C ILE A 267 10.82 -47.02 -13.21
N SER A 268 12.11 -47.21 -12.94
CA SER A 268 12.92 -46.51 -11.93
C SER A 268 13.31 -45.07 -12.37
N PRO A 269 13.81 -44.23 -11.43
CA PRO A 269 13.52 -42.80 -11.38
C PRO A 269 14.64 -41.93 -11.97
N THR A 270 14.27 -40.81 -12.60
CA THR A 270 15.21 -39.71 -12.85
C THR A 270 14.72 -38.45 -12.15
N GLY A 271 15.45 -38.07 -11.10
CA GLY A 271 15.21 -36.88 -10.30
C GLY A 271 15.17 -35.62 -11.15
N THR A 272 14.06 -34.89 -11.07
CA THR A 272 13.89 -33.63 -11.79
C THR A 272 13.88 -32.49 -10.79
N LYS A 273 15.01 -31.78 -10.77
CA LYS A 273 15.25 -30.52 -10.08
C LYS A 273 14.11 -29.54 -10.42
N HIS A 274 13.35 -29.10 -9.41
CA HIS A 274 12.35 -28.04 -9.60
C HIS A 274 13.04 -26.69 -9.76
N GLY A 275 13.56 -26.47 -10.97
CA GLY A 275 13.99 -25.16 -11.44
C GLY A 275 12.77 -24.26 -11.65
N PHE A 276 12.99 -22.97 -11.41
CA PHE A 276 12.07 -21.87 -11.65
C PHE A 276 11.67 -21.81 -13.13
N GLN A 277 10.69 -22.62 -13.54
CA GLN A 277 10.20 -22.65 -14.91
C GLN A 277 9.03 -21.68 -15.00
N ILE A 278 9.33 -20.41 -15.33
CA ILE A 278 8.34 -19.44 -15.76
C ILE A 278 7.67 -20.04 -17.00
N ARG A 279 6.41 -20.48 -16.85
CA ARG A 279 5.58 -20.93 -17.95
C ARG A 279 5.35 -19.73 -18.87
N ARG A 280 6.15 -19.66 -19.93
CA ARG A 280 6.07 -18.65 -21.00
C ARG A 280 4.77 -18.90 -21.78
N THR A 281 3.64 -18.52 -21.20
CA THR A 281 2.38 -18.51 -21.93
C THR A 281 2.48 -17.40 -22.96
N ASN A 282 2.17 -17.72 -24.22
CA ASN A 282 2.11 -16.74 -25.29
C ASN A 282 1.22 -15.57 -24.81
N LEU A 283 1.73 -14.34 -24.87
CA LEU A 283 1.04 -13.12 -24.43
C LEU A 283 -0.41 -13.02 -24.95
N VAL A 284 -0.66 -13.59 -26.14
CA VAL A 284 -1.97 -13.70 -26.79
C VAL A 284 -2.92 -14.72 -26.12
N ALA A 285 -2.40 -15.83 -25.62
CA ALA A 285 -3.18 -16.80 -24.84
C ALA A 285 -3.48 -16.26 -23.42
N GLY A 286 -2.55 -15.48 -22.86
CA GLY A 286 -2.76 -14.75 -21.60
C GLY A 286 -3.86 -13.68 -21.72
N SER A 287 -3.85 -12.90 -22.81
CA SER A 287 -4.87 -11.86 -23.04
C SER A 287 -6.26 -12.44 -23.32
N ALA A 288 -6.36 -13.57 -24.03
CA ALA A 288 -7.63 -14.27 -24.25
C ALA A 288 -8.18 -14.88 -22.94
N ALA A 289 -7.32 -15.47 -22.11
CA ALA A 289 -7.71 -15.99 -20.79
C ALA A 289 -8.14 -14.86 -19.84
N MET A 290 -7.46 -13.72 -19.87
CA MET A 290 -7.80 -12.53 -19.10
C MET A 290 -9.13 -11.92 -19.57
N MET A 291 -9.38 -11.79 -20.88
CA MET A 291 -10.67 -11.36 -21.42
C MET A 291 -11.82 -12.31 -21.05
N LYS A 292 -11.56 -13.63 -21.05
CA LYS A 292 -12.54 -14.64 -20.64
C LYS A 292 -12.86 -14.52 -19.14
N TRP A 293 -11.84 -14.32 -18.30
CA TRP A 293 -12.02 -14.08 -16.86
C TRP A 293 -12.75 -12.76 -16.57
N VAL A 294 -12.43 -11.69 -17.31
CA VAL A 294 -13.10 -10.38 -17.25
C VAL A 294 -14.59 -10.52 -17.59
N LYS A 295 -14.94 -11.26 -18.66
CA LYS A 295 -16.34 -11.52 -19.00
C LYS A 295 -17.06 -12.37 -17.97
N GLN A 296 -16.38 -13.34 -17.36
CA GLN A 296 -16.97 -14.25 -16.37
C GLN A 296 -17.20 -13.56 -15.02
N ASN A 297 -16.40 -12.54 -14.67
CA ASN A 297 -16.51 -11.77 -13.43
C ASN A 297 -16.94 -10.32 -13.68
N SER A 298 -17.96 -10.10 -14.52
CA SER A 298 -18.42 -8.77 -14.94
C SER A 298 -18.74 -7.82 -13.78
N ARG A 299 -19.33 -8.33 -12.68
CA ARG A 299 -19.61 -7.56 -11.46
C ARG A 299 -18.33 -7.01 -10.80
N LEU A 300 -17.27 -7.81 -10.80
CA LEU A 300 -15.99 -7.46 -10.21
C LEU A 300 -15.25 -6.43 -11.08
N VAL A 301 -15.41 -6.53 -12.40
CA VAL A 301 -14.91 -5.55 -13.38
C VAL A 301 -15.60 -4.20 -13.22
N VAL A 302 -16.93 -4.18 -13.02
CA VAL A 302 -17.66 -2.92 -12.75
C VAL A 302 -17.14 -2.25 -11.48
N VAL A 303 -16.90 -3.02 -10.42
CA VAL A 303 -16.31 -2.47 -9.18
C VAL A 303 -14.91 -1.90 -9.43
N LEU A 304 -14.05 -2.60 -10.17
CA LEU A 304 -12.71 -2.10 -10.51
C LEU A 304 -12.77 -0.83 -11.36
N VAL A 305 -13.67 -0.77 -12.33
CA VAL A 305 -13.89 0.41 -13.18
C VAL A 305 -14.42 1.59 -12.37
N CYS A 306 -15.31 1.38 -11.39
CA CYS A 306 -15.77 2.44 -10.49
C CYS A 306 -14.69 2.88 -9.50
N PHE A 307 -13.83 1.97 -9.06
CA PHE A 307 -12.75 2.27 -8.12
C PHE A 307 -11.64 3.11 -8.75
N PHE A 308 -11.44 3.01 -10.05
CA PHE A 308 -10.37 3.71 -10.76
C PHE A 308 -10.56 5.25 -10.79
N PRO A 309 -11.74 5.81 -11.15
CA PRO A 309 -12.04 7.23 -10.98
C PRO A 309 -11.93 7.69 -9.52
N TRP A 310 -12.37 6.85 -8.57
CA TRP A 310 -12.26 7.15 -7.14
C TRP A 310 -10.79 7.28 -6.71
N SER A 311 -9.92 6.34 -7.08
CA SER A 311 -8.51 6.38 -6.68
C SER A 311 -7.78 7.56 -7.33
N ILE A 312 -8.09 7.88 -8.58
CA ILE A 312 -7.57 9.07 -9.27
C ILE A 312 -8.05 10.34 -8.57
N GLY A 313 -9.35 10.41 -8.21
CA GLY A 313 -9.92 11.55 -7.50
C GLY A 313 -9.25 11.79 -6.15
N GLN A 314 -8.92 10.75 -5.40
CA GLN A 314 -8.19 10.85 -4.13
C GLN A 314 -6.78 11.44 -4.34
N GLN A 315 -6.00 10.93 -5.31
CA GLN A 315 -4.65 11.41 -5.57
C GLN A 315 -4.62 12.84 -6.14
N ALA A 316 -5.53 13.15 -7.06
CA ALA A 316 -5.62 14.47 -7.67
C ALA A 316 -6.12 15.52 -6.70
N SER A 317 -7.07 15.18 -5.82
CA SER A 317 -7.64 16.15 -4.87
C SER A 317 -6.60 16.62 -3.84
N GLY A 318 -5.74 15.76 -3.31
CA GLY A 318 -4.72 16.18 -2.33
C GLY A 318 -3.69 17.18 -2.88
N THR A 319 -3.13 16.89 -4.05
CA THR A 319 -2.08 17.71 -4.68
C THR A 319 -2.62 19.00 -5.28
N LEU A 320 -3.72 18.92 -6.03
CA LEU A 320 -4.32 20.07 -6.71
C LEU A 320 -5.00 21.03 -5.73
N LEU A 321 -5.63 20.52 -4.66
CA LEU A 321 -6.27 21.39 -3.67
C LEU A 321 -5.24 22.25 -2.94
N LEU A 322 -4.08 21.67 -2.60
CA LEU A 322 -3.00 22.43 -1.93
C LEU A 322 -2.41 23.51 -2.84
N GLN A 323 -2.16 23.18 -4.12
CA GLN A 323 -1.68 24.15 -5.11
C GLN A 323 -2.73 25.24 -5.39
N TYR A 324 -4.00 24.85 -5.55
CA TYR A 324 -5.12 25.77 -5.75
C TYR A 324 -5.34 26.68 -4.54
N ALA A 325 -5.29 26.14 -3.31
CA ALA A 325 -5.43 26.91 -2.09
C ALA A 325 -4.27 27.90 -1.92
N SER A 326 -3.03 27.50 -2.23
CA SER A 326 -1.87 28.40 -2.22
C SER A 326 -2.04 29.56 -3.20
N LYS A 327 -2.51 29.27 -4.42
CA LYS A 327 -2.79 30.27 -5.45
C LYS A 327 -3.94 31.22 -5.07
N ARG A 328 -5.04 30.69 -4.54
CA ARG A 328 -6.26 31.49 -4.28
C ARG A 328 -6.18 32.31 -3.00
N LEU A 329 -5.48 31.81 -1.98
CA LEU A 329 -5.40 32.45 -0.67
C LEU A 329 -4.13 33.29 -0.48
N ASN A 330 -3.15 33.24 -1.41
CA ASN A 330 -1.80 33.81 -1.27
C ASN A 330 -1.04 33.36 0.00
N TRP A 331 -1.56 32.36 0.72
CA TRP A 331 -0.97 31.88 1.96
C TRP A 331 0.15 30.89 1.69
N SER A 332 1.17 30.90 2.55
CA SER A 332 2.19 29.87 2.57
C SER A 332 1.55 28.50 2.79
N LEU A 333 2.09 27.43 2.19
CA LEU A 333 1.59 26.06 2.34
C LEU A 333 1.43 25.68 3.83
N GLY A 334 2.33 26.17 4.69
CA GLY A 334 2.26 25.97 6.12
C GLY A 334 1.15 26.76 6.84
N LYS A 335 0.83 27.98 6.39
CA LYS A 335 -0.33 28.74 6.88
C LYS A 335 -1.66 28.08 6.48
N ILE A 336 -1.75 27.50 5.29
CA ILE A 336 -2.97 26.81 4.82
C ILE A 336 -3.22 25.55 5.65
N LEU A 337 -2.18 24.74 5.80
CA LEU A 337 -2.20 23.52 6.59
C LEU A 337 -2.47 23.81 8.08
N GLY A 338 -1.84 24.87 8.63
CA GLY A 338 -2.12 25.36 9.98
C GLY A 338 -3.53 25.94 10.15
N PHE A 339 -4.07 26.63 9.15
CA PHE A 339 -5.42 27.20 9.20
C PHE A 339 -6.49 26.11 9.19
N VAL A 340 -6.36 25.08 8.36
CA VAL A 340 -7.27 23.91 8.34
C VAL A 340 -7.35 23.25 9.73
N SER A 341 -6.24 23.22 10.48
CA SER A 341 -6.22 22.70 11.86
C SER A 341 -6.80 23.65 12.92
N ARG A 342 -6.92 24.95 12.61
CA ARG A 342 -7.40 26.01 13.52
C ARG A 342 -8.82 26.49 13.22
N VAL A 343 -9.44 26.07 12.11
CA VAL A 343 -10.86 26.36 11.89
C VAL A 343 -11.64 25.73 13.03
N PRO A 344 -12.30 26.53 13.90
CA PRO A 344 -13.23 25.98 14.86
C PRO A 344 -14.39 25.44 14.03
N TRP A 345 -14.51 24.12 13.93
CA TRP A 345 -15.73 23.47 13.45
C TRP A 345 -16.76 23.53 14.58
N GLY A 346 -17.13 24.76 14.97
CA GLY A 346 -18.26 25.08 15.81
C GLY A 346 -19.30 25.70 14.91
N GLY A 347 -20.45 25.02 14.80
CA GLY A 347 -21.58 25.54 14.04
C GLY A 347 -22.14 26.80 14.67
N ASP A 348 -22.74 27.62 13.81
CA ASP A 348 -24.08 28.16 13.98
C ASP A 348 -24.75 28.16 12.59
#